data_AF-A0A950X494-F1
#
_entry.id   AF-A0A950X494-F1
#
_cell.length_a   1.000
_cell.length_b   1.000
_cell.length_c   1.000
_cell.angle_alpha   90.00
_cell.angle_beta   90.00
_cell.angle_gamma   90.00
#
_symmetry.space_group_name_H-M   'P 1'
#
loop_
_entity.id
_entity.type
_entity.pdbx_description
1 polymer ?
#
loop_
_entity_poly.entity_id
_entity_poly.type
_entity_poly.pdbx_seq_one_letter_code
_entity_poly.pdbx_strand_id
1 'polypeptide(L)'
;MPNVPTDYRALEGSERKKRAGARRVAAAEPNEIFTVSVRVRRRPDAPQLPDLLALSLAPLGERKYLSREDFAKEYGASQNDLDAIEEFARANGLEVVEASVPRRTVVLKGTVAQMSKAFAVDLAMYETAEEKYRGREGAIYVPANIAEIVEGIFGLDNRKMARPMITRSKKTVTQAAPGQSIMPMTPPQVAQLYGFPTPPEGFDQTIGIFEFGGGYWPADVQSFYHSVNVAVPSVTRISVDGQPNAPDLLDSYTLETFLDIDVAGSAAPGAKLVVYFAPWTQQGWHDVVTTAITDATNRPSVISISYGYPENETADSLDWSPAAIRAVNATFKDAAAMGITILASSGDLGSGCGLADRKAHVQYPGTDPYVTCVGGTTISNVSESNFTENTWSDGGVTGGGISDVFYPPGFPLPPWQHWVQIPHSVNDGHIARGVPDIAGNADGESGYYLFVGGMKSGPWNGTSGAVPLYAAMVALINASLGTRLGWLNPQLYMLAREAVIYAKVFRDIKDGLSNATFSAPGYRAGPGWDACTGLGSVDGTSLLQTLAATLESTICKQTAQSIRNAINNHGPRLTLTEWTQVKSQLEQCVRQGYLTQGMVNGLIAEYENSLHTSGAPPGL
;
A
#
# COMPACT_ATOMS: atom_id res chain seq x y z
N MET A 1 1.55 23.63 -30.88
CA MET A 1 2.64 23.90 -29.92
C MET A 1 2.23 25.09 -29.09
N PRO A 2 2.30 25.01 -27.75
CA PRO A 2 1.90 26.11 -26.88
C PRO A 2 2.85 27.30 -27.03
N ASN A 3 2.30 28.51 -26.87
CA ASN A 3 3.11 29.73 -26.77
C ASN A 3 3.65 29.82 -25.34
N VAL A 4 4.92 29.50 -25.13
CA VAL A 4 5.56 29.51 -23.80
C VAL A 4 6.09 30.91 -23.50
N PRO A 5 5.64 31.58 -22.44
CA PRO A 5 6.17 32.88 -22.04
C PRO A 5 7.67 32.82 -21.70
N THR A 6 8.40 33.91 -21.92
CA THR A 6 9.87 33.96 -21.76
C THR A 6 10.35 33.76 -20.32
N ASP A 7 9.50 34.05 -19.34
CA ASP A 7 9.75 33.90 -17.90
C ASP A 7 9.30 32.53 -17.35
N TYR A 8 8.83 31.62 -18.21
CA TYR A 8 8.38 30.28 -17.80
C TYR A 8 9.50 29.25 -17.92
N ARG A 9 9.43 28.21 -17.09
CA ARG A 9 10.32 27.04 -17.11
C ARG A 9 9.50 25.77 -17.24
N ALA A 10 10.06 24.79 -17.96
CA ALA A 10 9.48 23.45 -18.02
C ALA A 10 9.53 22.80 -16.63
N LEU A 11 8.43 22.19 -16.21
CA LEU A 11 8.34 21.42 -14.99
C LEU A 11 8.90 20.02 -15.24
N GLU A 12 9.98 19.67 -14.57
CA GLU A 12 10.71 18.42 -14.79
C GLU A 12 9.84 17.18 -14.56
N GLY A 13 9.89 16.23 -15.50
CA GLY A 13 9.15 14.96 -15.41
C GLY A 13 7.64 15.13 -15.60
N SER A 14 7.18 16.30 -16.03
CA SER A 14 5.79 16.52 -16.41
C SER A 14 5.50 16.07 -17.85
N GLU A 15 6.50 15.71 -18.63
CA GLU A 15 6.35 15.36 -20.04
C GLU A 15 5.34 14.22 -20.21
N ARG A 16 4.41 14.40 -21.14
CA ARG A 16 3.45 13.36 -21.55
C ARG A 16 3.53 13.19 -23.06
N LYS A 17 3.35 11.96 -23.51
CA LYS A 17 3.03 11.65 -24.90
C LYS A 17 1.54 11.32 -24.98
N LYS A 18 0.99 11.39 -26.18
CA LYS A 18 -0.29 10.74 -26.46
C LYS A 18 -0.14 9.23 -26.22
N ARG A 19 -1.22 8.59 -25.81
CA ARG A 19 -1.28 7.14 -25.66
C ARG A 19 -0.98 6.47 -27.02
N ALA A 20 -0.27 5.35 -27.02
CA ALA A 20 -0.09 4.50 -28.19
C ALA A 20 -1.45 4.16 -28.82
N GLY A 21 -1.52 4.23 -30.14
CA GLY A 21 -2.77 4.10 -30.88
C GLY A 21 -3.71 5.31 -30.80
N ALA A 22 -3.49 6.28 -29.91
CA ALA A 22 -4.36 7.45 -29.81
C ALA A 22 -4.20 8.41 -30.98
N ARG A 23 -5.33 8.97 -31.41
CA ARG A 23 -5.41 10.05 -32.40
C ARG A 23 -5.88 11.33 -31.71
N ARG A 24 -5.21 12.45 -31.95
CA ARG A 24 -5.72 13.79 -31.60
C ARG A 24 -6.90 14.10 -32.52
N VAL A 25 -8.10 14.28 -31.97
CA VAL A 25 -9.35 14.39 -32.75
C VAL A 25 -9.93 15.80 -32.80
N ALA A 26 -9.70 16.59 -31.76
CA ALA A 26 -10.16 17.99 -31.68
C ALA A 26 -9.32 18.76 -30.66
N ALA A 27 -9.42 20.09 -30.66
CA ALA A 27 -9.01 20.88 -29.50
C ALA A 27 -9.92 20.56 -28.30
N ALA A 28 -9.45 20.71 -27.08
CA ALA A 28 -10.31 20.59 -25.91
C ALA A 28 -11.29 21.77 -25.84
N GLU A 29 -12.50 21.52 -25.35
CA GLU A 29 -13.57 22.54 -25.30
C GLU A 29 -13.15 23.71 -24.40
N PRO A 30 -12.96 24.94 -24.92
CA PRO A 30 -12.28 26.02 -24.19
C PRO A 30 -12.95 26.42 -22.86
N ASN A 31 -14.25 26.18 -22.73
CA ASN A 31 -15.06 26.52 -21.57
C ASN A 31 -15.34 25.34 -20.64
N GLU A 32 -14.84 24.13 -20.95
CA GLU A 32 -14.92 23.00 -20.04
C GLU A 32 -14.17 23.35 -18.74
N ILE A 33 -14.84 23.17 -17.60
CA ILE A 33 -14.29 23.45 -16.27
C ILE A 33 -13.83 22.15 -15.63
N PHE A 34 -12.64 22.15 -15.04
CA PHE A 34 -12.10 21.02 -14.30
C PHE A 34 -11.12 21.50 -13.22
N THR A 35 -10.68 20.57 -12.36
CA THR A 35 -9.68 20.85 -11.32
C THR A 35 -8.31 20.31 -11.71
N VAL A 36 -7.26 20.92 -11.18
CA VAL A 36 -5.90 20.37 -11.17
C VAL A 36 -5.33 20.45 -9.76
N SER A 37 -4.52 19.47 -9.40
CA SER A 37 -3.81 19.43 -8.13
C SER A 37 -2.36 19.81 -8.36
N VAL A 38 -1.95 20.94 -7.77
CA VAL A 38 -0.58 21.44 -7.79
C VAL A 38 0.11 20.98 -6.52
N ARG A 39 0.98 19.98 -6.66
CA ARG A 39 1.81 19.51 -5.55
C ARG A 39 3.00 20.43 -5.37
N VAL A 40 3.25 20.85 -4.14
CA VAL A 40 4.40 21.67 -3.77
C VAL A 40 5.42 20.87 -2.97
N ARG A 41 6.65 21.37 -2.97
CA ARG A 41 7.74 20.85 -2.13
C ARG A 41 7.37 20.88 -0.64
N ARG A 42 8.12 20.13 0.15
CA ARG A 42 8.14 20.33 1.60
C ARG A 42 8.65 21.73 1.92
N ARG A 43 8.27 22.22 3.09
CA ARG A 43 8.84 23.46 3.63
C ARG A 43 10.38 23.44 3.55
N PRO A 44 11.02 24.56 3.16
CA PRO A 44 12.47 24.60 2.96
C PRO A 44 13.32 24.27 4.19
N ASP A 45 12.75 24.43 5.39
CA ASP A 45 13.35 24.13 6.68
C ASP A 45 13.06 22.69 7.17
N ALA A 46 12.41 21.86 6.35
CA ALA A 46 12.13 20.47 6.72
C ALA A 46 13.46 19.72 6.98
N PRO A 47 13.57 18.98 8.10
CA PRO A 47 14.72 18.13 8.33
C PRO A 47 14.78 17.00 7.28
N GLN A 48 15.91 16.29 7.22
CA GLN A 48 15.95 15.06 6.46
C GLN A 48 14.99 14.04 7.08
N LEU A 49 14.21 13.34 6.25
CA LEU A 49 13.41 12.20 6.71
C LEU A 49 14.29 11.20 7.49
N PRO A 50 13.76 10.54 8.54
CA PRO A 50 14.49 9.50 9.23
C PRO A 50 14.92 8.38 8.28
N ASP A 51 15.97 7.65 8.65
CA ASP A 51 16.34 6.43 7.94
C ASP A 51 15.22 5.39 8.09
N LEU A 52 14.39 5.27 7.04
CA LEU A 52 13.21 4.42 7.04
C LEU A 52 13.56 2.93 7.05
N LEU A 53 14.72 2.55 6.51
CA LEU A 53 15.18 1.17 6.55
C LEU A 53 15.58 0.82 7.98
N ALA A 54 16.37 1.68 8.62
CA ALA A 54 16.72 1.51 10.03
C ALA A 54 15.47 1.51 10.92
N LEU A 55 14.50 2.40 10.67
CA LEU A 55 13.23 2.45 11.41
C LEU A 55 12.42 1.16 11.24
N SER A 56 12.30 0.62 10.02
CA SER A 56 11.54 -0.62 9.76
C SER A 56 12.22 -1.86 10.35
N LEU A 57 13.56 -1.91 10.35
CA LEU A 57 14.33 -3.03 10.90
C LEU A 57 14.57 -2.93 12.40
N ALA A 58 14.37 -1.75 13.00
CA ALA A 58 14.47 -1.59 14.44
C ALA A 58 13.49 -2.53 15.16
N PRO A 59 13.83 -3.01 16.36
CA PRO A 59 12.91 -3.82 17.15
C PRO A 59 11.59 -3.07 17.37
N LEU A 60 10.47 -3.79 17.36
CA LEU A 60 9.12 -3.19 17.35
C LEU A 60 8.89 -2.15 18.46
N GLY A 61 9.41 -2.40 19.66
CA GLY A 61 9.26 -1.49 20.82
C GLY A 61 10.11 -0.22 20.72
N GLU A 62 11.10 -0.18 19.83
CA GLU A 62 11.99 0.96 19.59
C GLU A 62 11.54 1.83 18.43
N ARG A 63 10.61 1.37 17.59
CA ARG A 63 10.12 2.15 16.45
C ARG A 63 9.36 3.38 16.91
N LYS A 64 9.83 4.55 16.48
CA LYS A 64 9.18 5.84 16.73
C LYS A 64 8.69 6.41 15.40
N TYR A 65 7.42 6.17 15.12
CA TYR A 65 6.76 6.76 13.96
C TYR A 65 6.29 8.18 14.29
N LEU A 66 6.30 9.04 13.28
CA LEU A 66 5.74 10.38 13.40
C LEU A 66 4.21 10.29 13.44
N SER A 67 3.59 11.18 14.22
CA SER A 67 2.14 11.42 14.11
C SER A 67 1.84 12.17 12.81
N ARG A 68 0.59 12.16 12.35
CA ARG A 68 0.18 12.94 11.16
C ARG A 68 0.35 14.44 11.39
N GLU A 69 0.09 14.86 12.62
CA GLU A 69 0.17 16.23 13.09
C GLU A 69 1.63 16.72 13.10
N ASP A 70 2.53 15.94 13.70
CA ASP A 70 3.96 16.25 13.72
C ASP A 70 4.55 16.19 12.31
N PHE A 71 4.14 15.19 11.51
CA PHE A 71 4.57 15.07 10.13
C PHE A 71 4.16 16.30 9.30
N ALA A 72 2.89 16.74 9.41
CA ALA A 72 2.42 17.93 8.71
C ALA A 72 3.18 19.20 9.14
N LYS A 73 3.51 19.30 10.43
CA LYS A 73 4.26 20.44 10.98
C LYS A 73 5.72 20.47 10.50
N GLU A 74 6.40 19.33 10.48
CA GLU A 74 7.83 19.24 10.16
C GLU A 74 8.11 19.11 8.66
N TYR A 75 7.21 18.44 7.93
CA TYR A 75 7.44 18.02 6.55
C TYR A 75 6.33 18.46 5.58
N GLY A 76 5.26 19.11 6.05
CA GLY A 76 4.23 19.69 5.19
C GLY A 76 4.75 20.88 4.37
N ALA A 77 3.85 21.53 3.64
CA ALA A 77 4.19 22.71 2.85
C ALA A 77 4.49 23.92 3.75
N SER A 78 5.26 24.89 3.24
CA SER A 78 5.34 26.20 3.87
C SER A 78 4.13 27.06 3.44
N GLN A 79 3.64 27.93 4.31
CA GLN A 79 2.53 28.83 3.94
C GLN A 79 2.93 29.74 2.78
N ASN A 80 4.17 30.24 2.77
CA ASN A 80 4.69 31.07 1.69
C ASN A 80 4.66 30.37 0.33
N ASP A 81 5.00 29.07 0.28
CA ASP A 81 4.96 28.30 -0.96
C ASP A 81 3.50 28.11 -1.44
N LEU A 82 2.55 27.85 -0.52
CA LEU A 82 1.13 27.78 -0.86
C LEU A 82 0.60 29.12 -1.37
N ASP A 83 0.89 30.21 -0.66
CA ASP A 83 0.48 31.58 -1.02
C ASP A 83 0.97 31.98 -2.41
N ALA A 84 2.19 31.57 -2.79
CA ALA A 84 2.74 31.81 -4.12
C ALA A 84 1.95 31.10 -5.23
N ILE A 85 1.49 29.86 -4.98
CA ILE A 85 0.62 29.14 -5.92
C ILE A 85 -0.76 29.78 -5.99
N GLU A 86 -1.31 30.24 -4.87
CA GLU A 86 -2.59 30.93 -4.87
C GLU A 86 -2.54 32.29 -5.59
N GLU A 87 -1.45 33.05 -5.43
CA GLU A 87 -1.23 34.30 -6.17
C GLU A 87 -1.12 34.04 -7.67
N PHE A 88 -0.37 33.01 -8.05
CA PHE A 88 -0.30 32.55 -9.44
C PHE A 88 -1.70 32.16 -9.98
N ALA A 89 -2.52 31.46 -9.19
CA ALA A 89 -3.87 31.08 -9.57
C ALA A 89 -4.75 32.31 -9.81
N ARG A 90 -4.77 33.26 -8.86
CA ARG A 90 -5.54 34.52 -8.96
C ARG A 90 -5.11 35.35 -10.18
N ALA A 91 -3.81 35.46 -10.44
CA ALA A 91 -3.27 36.17 -11.59
C ALA A 91 -3.70 35.56 -12.94
N ASN A 92 -4.00 34.26 -12.97
CA ASN A 92 -4.49 33.55 -14.15
C ASN A 92 -6.01 33.35 -14.18
N GLY A 93 -6.74 33.94 -13.23
CA GLY A 93 -8.20 33.82 -13.12
C GLY A 93 -8.69 32.42 -12.74
N LEU A 94 -7.82 31.61 -12.12
CA LEU A 94 -8.17 30.30 -11.57
C LEU A 94 -8.72 30.46 -10.15
N GLU A 95 -9.71 29.64 -9.81
CA GLU A 95 -10.28 29.52 -8.47
C GLU A 95 -9.41 28.59 -7.62
N VAL A 96 -9.06 28.99 -6.40
CA VAL A 96 -8.42 28.11 -5.41
C VAL A 96 -9.52 27.37 -4.65
N VAL A 97 -9.61 26.06 -4.84
CA VAL A 97 -10.61 25.19 -4.19
C VAL A 97 -10.13 24.74 -2.81
N GLU A 98 -8.83 24.45 -2.70
CA GLU A 98 -8.19 23.97 -1.47
C GLU A 98 -6.72 24.39 -1.46
N ALA A 99 -6.19 24.72 -0.29
CA ALA A 99 -4.75 24.80 -0.02
C ALA A 99 -4.46 24.01 1.26
N SER A 100 -3.61 22.98 1.17
CA SER A 100 -3.44 21.99 2.23
C SER A 100 -1.96 21.79 2.58
N VAL A 101 -1.59 22.21 3.79
CA VAL A 101 -0.25 22.02 4.36
C VAL A 101 0.10 20.52 4.49
N PRO A 102 -0.75 19.66 5.08
CA PRO A 102 -0.43 18.23 5.21
C PRO A 102 -0.31 17.51 3.87
N ARG A 103 -1.22 17.78 2.93
CA ARG A 103 -1.21 17.14 1.59
C ARG A 103 -0.12 17.69 0.68
N ARG A 104 0.41 18.88 1.01
CA ARG A 104 1.33 19.65 0.15
C ARG A 104 0.71 19.94 -1.22
N THR A 105 -0.55 20.33 -1.22
CA THR A 105 -1.36 20.45 -2.44
C THR A 105 -2.17 21.74 -2.43
N VAL A 106 -2.20 22.42 -3.56
CA VAL A 106 -3.21 23.44 -3.87
C VAL A 106 -4.07 22.92 -5.02
N VAL A 107 -5.38 22.82 -4.82
CA VAL A 107 -6.34 22.41 -5.84
C VAL A 107 -6.87 23.66 -6.52
N LEU A 108 -6.67 23.74 -7.83
CA LEU A 108 -7.08 24.87 -8.67
C LEU A 108 -8.21 24.44 -9.60
N LYS A 109 -9.15 25.35 -9.86
CA LYS A 109 -10.29 25.13 -10.76
C LYS A 109 -10.38 26.25 -11.79
N GLY A 110 -10.72 25.88 -13.02
CA GLY A 110 -10.81 26.84 -14.11
C GLY A 110 -11.16 26.17 -15.44
N THR A 111 -11.29 26.98 -16.48
CA THR A 111 -11.59 26.48 -17.83
C THR A 111 -10.36 25.92 -18.53
N VAL A 112 -10.55 25.08 -19.54
CA VAL A 112 -9.50 24.65 -20.48
C VAL A 112 -8.68 25.82 -21.01
N ALA A 113 -9.31 26.94 -21.38
CA ALA A 113 -8.61 28.12 -21.87
C ALA A 113 -7.70 28.75 -20.79
N GLN A 114 -8.20 28.88 -19.56
CA GLN A 114 -7.41 29.42 -18.44
C GLN A 114 -6.24 28.50 -18.09
N MET A 115 -6.49 27.18 -18.00
CA MET A 115 -5.46 26.19 -17.70
C MET A 115 -4.39 26.11 -18.79
N SER A 116 -4.80 26.16 -20.06
CA SER A 116 -3.87 26.16 -21.20
C SER A 116 -2.96 27.39 -21.19
N LYS A 117 -3.51 28.56 -20.84
CA LYS A 117 -2.75 29.80 -20.68
C LYS A 117 -1.81 29.74 -19.47
N ALA A 118 -2.34 29.38 -18.31
CA ALA A 118 -1.61 29.39 -17.03
C ALA A 118 -0.42 28.42 -17.03
N PHE A 119 -0.55 27.27 -17.69
CA PHE A 119 0.46 26.21 -17.68
C PHE A 119 1.21 26.06 -19.01
N ALA A 120 0.99 26.99 -19.95
CA ALA A 120 1.48 26.96 -21.33
C ALA A 120 1.42 25.56 -21.97
N VAL A 121 0.22 24.97 -21.98
CA VAL A 121 -0.05 23.65 -22.59
C VAL A 121 -1.07 23.77 -23.72
N ASP A 122 -1.05 22.81 -24.65
CA ASP A 122 -2.05 22.65 -25.71
C ASP A 122 -2.94 21.45 -25.35
N LEU A 123 -4.09 21.74 -24.72
CA LEU A 123 -5.06 20.70 -24.35
C LEU A 123 -5.92 20.32 -25.55
N ALA A 124 -6.00 19.02 -25.80
CA ALA A 124 -6.73 18.46 -26.92
C ALA A 124 -7.48 17.19 -26.53
N MET A 125 -8.50 16.85 -27.32
CA MET A 125 -9.18 15.57 -27.19
C MET A 125 -8.44 14.51 -28.00
N TYR A 126 -8.20 13.37 -27.36
CA TYR A 126 -7.60 12.18 -27.94
C TYR A 126 -8.60 11.03 -27.89
N GLU A 127 -8.51 10.12 -28.85
CA GLU A 127 -9.37 8.95 -28.98
C GLU A 127 -8.51 7.71 -29.27
N THR A 128 -8.74 6.64 -28.51
CA THR A 128 -8.32 5.27 -28.81
C THR A 128 -9.57 4.42 -29.13
N ALA A 129 -9.43 3.11 -29.33
CA ALA A 129 -10.60 2.25 -29.46
C ALA A 129 -11.37 2.08 -28.14
N GLU A 130 -10.71 2.35 -27.00
CA GLU A 130 -11.19 2.09 -25.65
C GLU A 130 -11.66 3.34 -24.92
N GLU A 131 -11.12 4.52 -25.24
CA GLU A 131 -11.46 5.76 -24.54
C GLU A 131 -11.32 7.04 -25.37
N LYS A 132 -12.04 8.08 -24.91
CA LYS A 132 -11.84 9.47 -25.28
C LYS A 132 -11.40 10.25 -24.06
N TYR A 133 -10.34 11.04 -24.18
CA TYR A 133 -9.78 11.78 -23.06
C TYR A 133 -9.23 13.14 -23.48
N ARG A 134 -9.25 14.10 -22.56
CA ARG A 134 -8.49 15.35 -22.66
C ARG A 134 -7.04 15.04 -22.30
N GLY A 135 -6.12 15.41 -23.17
CA GLY A 135 -4.71 15.14 -23.00
C GLY A 135 -3.83 16.30 -23.46
N ARG A 136 -2.51 16.10 -23.33
CA ARG A 136 -1.48 17.00 -23.85
C ARG A 136 -0.25 16.20 -24.29
N GLU A 137 0.58 16.86 -25.10
CA GLU A 137 1.89 16.35 -25.50
C GLU A 137 2.98 17.36 -25.08
N GLY A 138 4.13 16.87 -24.64
CA GLY A 138 5.24 17.70 -24.14
C GLY A 138 5.14 18.01 -22.64
N ALA A 139 5.93 18.98 -22.17
CA ALA A 139 6.01 19.39 -20.76
C ALA A 139 4.89 20.37 -20.36
N ILE A 140 4.67 20.49 -19.05
CA ILE A 140 3.97 21.61 -18.42
C ILE A 140 4.99 22.72 -18.16
N TYR A 141 4.59 23.98 -18.26
CA TYR A 141 5.43 25.11 -17.90
C TYR A 141 4.79 25.95 -16.81
N VAL A 142 5.62 26.52 -15.94
CA VAL A 142 5.21 27.44 -14.87
C VAL A 142 6.16 28.63 -14.81
N PRO A 143 5.75 29.79 -14.26
CA PRO A 143 6.65 30.91 -14.01
C PRO A 143 7.91 30.50 -13.25
N ALA A 144 9.06 31.07 -13.63
CA ALA A 144 10.36 30.71 -13.06
C ALA A 144 10.44 30.90 -11.54
N ASN A 145 9.67 31.83 -10.97
CA ASN A 145 9.63 32.10 -9.53
C ASN A 145 8.88 31.02 -8.71
N ILE A 146 8.05 30.19 -9.35
CA ILE A 146 7.36 29.07 -8.68
C ILE A 146 7.85 27.68 -9.17
N ALA A 147 8.72 27.65 -10.18
CA ALA A 147 9.21 26.40 -10.76
C ALA A 147 9.93 25.49 -9.75
N GLU A 148 10.64 26.07 -8.76
CA GLU A 148 11.32 25.33 -7.70
C GLU A 148 10.40 24.98 -6.51
N ILE A 149 9.16 25.49 -6.52
CA ILE A 149 8.14 25.21 -5.52
C ILE A 149 7.30 24.01 -5.95
N VAL A 150 6.96 23.93 -7.24
CA VAL A 150 6.05 22.92 -7.79
C VAL A 150 6.80 21.60 -8.04
N GLU A 151 6.32 20.51 -7.43
CA GLU A 151 6.82 19.14 -7.68
C GLU A 151 6.03 18.42 -8.79
N GLY A 152 4.78 18.83 -9.04
CA GLY A 152 3.90 18.18 -10.00
C GLY A 152 2.57 18.92 -10.18
N ILE A 153 1.98 18.81 -11.37
CA ILE A 153 0.64 19.33 -11.69
C ILE A 153 -0.15 18.21 -12.36
N PHE A 154 -1.24 17.80 -11.72
CA PHE A 154 -2.04 16.64 -12.13
C PHE A 154 -3.48 17.07 -12.43
N GLY A 155 -4.12 16.49 -13.46
CA GLY A 155 -5.53 16.78 -13.82
C GLY A 155 -5.74 17.43 -15.19
N LEU A 156 -4.68 18.03 -15.77
CA LEU A 156 -4.70 18.57 -17.14
C LEU A 156 -5.03 17.50 -18.18
N ASP A 157 -4.56 16.28 -17.95
CA ASP A 157 -4.85 15.10 -18.76
C ASP A 157 -5.60 14.07 -17.90
N ASN A 158 -6.75 13.64 -18.38
CA ASN A 158 -7.72 12.80 -17.66
C ASN A 158 -7.85 11.38 -18.24
N ARG A 159 -6.82 10.88 -18.96
CA ARG A 159 -6.79 9.48 -19.38
C ARG A 159 -6.92 8.54 -18.19
N LYS A 160 -7.51 7.35 -18.40
CA LYS A 160 -7.62 6.33 -17.34
C LYS A 160 -6.26 5.76 -16.95
N MET A 161 -5.97 5.78 -15.65
CA MET A 161 -4.72 5.37 -15.00
C MET A 161 -4.96 4.41 -13.82
N ALA A 162 -6.16 3.85 -13.69
CA ALA A 162 -6.47 2.81 -12.69
C ALA A 162 -7.36 1.74 -13.33
N ARG A 163 -7.09 0.48 -13.01
CA ARG A 163 -7.89 -0.68 -13.41
C ARG A 163 -8.08 -1.56 -12.16
N PRO A 164 -9.29 -2.10 -11.90
CA PRO A 164 -9.51 -3.07 -10.84
C PRO A 164 -8.83 -4.40 -11.22
N MET A 165 -8.36 -5.16 -10.23
CA MET A 165 -7.69 -6.47 -10.43
C MET A 165 -8.58 -7.62 -9.96
N ILE A 166 -9.82 -7.59 -10.43
CA ILE A 166 -10.86 -8.55 -10.12
C ILE A 166 -11.08 -9.53 -11.27
N THR A 167 -11.09 -10.82 -10.94
CA THR A 167 -11.32 -11.91 -11.88
C THR A 167 -12.49 -12.78 -11.46
N ARG A 168 -13.39 -13.07 -12.40
CA ARG A 168 -14.45 -14.07 -12.24
C ARG A 168 -13.92 -15.47 -12.52
N SER A 169 -14.42 -16.47 -11.80
CA SER A 169 -14.35 -17.87 -12.24
C SER A 169 -14.80 -18.01 -13.70
N LYS A 170 -14.01 -18.73 -14.50
CA LYS A 170 -14.26 -18.99 -15.93
C LYS A 170 -14.65 -20.45 -16.20
N LYS A 171 -14.53 -21.34 -15.23
CA LYS A 171 -14.79 -22.78 -15.40
C LYS A 171 -16.12 -23.19 -14.77
N THR A 172 -16.85 -24.04 -15.48
CA THR A 172 -18.04 -24.72 -14.96
C THR A 172 -17.62 -25.92 -14.10
N VAL A 173 -16.98 -25.74 -12.93
CA VAL A 173 -16.64 -26.78 -11.90
C VAL A 173 -15.82 -28.01 -12.39
N THR A 174 -15.58 -28.21 -13.69
CA THR A 174 -15.19 -29.51 -14.27
C THR A 174 -13.82 -29.53 -14.96
N GLN A 175 -12.96 -28.54 -14.73
CA GLN A 175 -11.61 -28.49 -15.32
C GLN A 175 -10.50 -28.21 -14.30
N ALA A 176 -10.57 -28.81 -13.11
CA ALA A 176 -9.38 -28.90 -12.26
C ALA A 176 -8.40 -29.94 -12.86
N ALA A 177 -7.10 -29.74 -12.68
CA ALA A 177 -6.11 -30.75 -13.09
C ALA A 177 -6.39 -32.08 -12.35
N PRO A 178 -6.08 -33.25 -12.93
CA PRO A 178 -6.30 -34.54 -12.27
C PRO A 178 -5.69 -34.56 -10.86
N GLY A 179 -6.50 -34.79 -9.83
CA GLY A 179 -6.07 -34.81 -8.42
C GLY A 179 -6.16 -33.46 -7.67
N GLN A 180 -6.69 -32.41 -8.29
CA GLN A 180 -7.04 -31.16 -7.61
C GLN A 180 -8.56 -31.03 -7.43
N SER A 181 -9.01 -30.75 -6.21
CA SER A 181 -10.37 -30.32 -5.90
C SER A 181 -10.34 -28.84 -5.51
N ILE A 182 -10.92 -27.98 -6.34
CA ILE A 182 -11.01 -26.53 -6.10
C ILE A 182 -12.49 -26.21 -5.88
N MET A 183 -12.80 -25.46 -4.81
CA MET A 183 -14.16 -25.03 -4.50
C MET A 183 -14.16 -23.57 -4.03
N PRO A 184 -15.23 -22.81 -4.28
CA PRO A 184 -15.39 -21.46 -3.72
C PRO A 184 -15.31 -21.46 -2.19
N MET A 185 -14.74 -20.41 -1.64
CA MET A 185 -14.50 -20.26 -0.20
C MET A 185 -15.10 -18.94 0.32
N THR A 186 -15.17 -18.79 1.63
CA THR A 186 -15.41 -17.49 2.27
C THR A 186 -14.08 -16.87 2.71
N PRO A 187 -13.99 -15.53 2.83
CA PRO A 187 -12.77 -14.91 3.33
C PRO A 187 -12.37 -15.40 4.74
N PRO A 188 -13.30 -15.63 5.70
CA PRO A 188 -12.97 -16.26 6.98
C PRO A 188 -12.35 -17.66 6.86
N GLN A 189 -12.76 -18.47 5.87
CA GLN A 189 -12.15 -19.79 5.65
C GLN A 189 -10.71 -19.65 5.16
N VAL A 190 -10.44 -18.73 4.23
CA VAL A 190 -9.07 -18.48 3.76
C VAL A 190 -8.20 -17.89 4.88
N ALA A 191 -8.74 -16.96 5.68
CA ALA A 191 -8.07 -16.43 6.87
C ALA A 191 -7.69 -17.54 7.85
N GLN A 192 -8.56 -18.52 8.07
CA GLN A 192 -8.26 -19.70 8.89
C GLN A 192 -7.12 -20.54 8.29
N LEU A 193 -7.13 -20.79 6.99
CA LEU A 193 -6.06 -21.55 6.31
C LEU A 193 -4.71 -20.83 6.36
N TYR A 194 -4.70 -19.51 6.32
CA TYR A 194 -3.50 -18.67 6.45
C TYR A 194 -3.13 -18.37 7.90
N GLY A 195 -3.74 -19.06 8.87
CA GLY A 195 -3.39 -18.94 10.27
C GLY A 195 -3.56 -17.52 10.81
N PHE A 196 -4.60 -16.78 10.40
CA PHE A 196 -4.84 -15.43 10.92
C PHE A 196 -4.95 -15.47 12.44
N PRO A 197 -4.34 -14.51 13.17
CA PRO A 197 -4.36 -14.54 14.63
C PRO A 197 -5.79 -14.30 15.15
N THR A 198 -6.21 -15.13 16.10
CA THR A 198 -7.54 -15.07 16.73
C THR A 198 -7.44 -14.76 18.22
N PRO A 199 -8.40 -14.02 18.80
CA PRO A 199 -8.54 -12.55 18.78
C PRO A 199 -7.30 -11.80 19.30
N PRO A 200 -7.12 -10.50 19.00
CA PRO A 200 -8.14 -9.46 18.74
C PRO A 200 -8.74 -9.47 17.34
N GLU A 201 -10.05 -9.20 17.23
CA GLU A 201 -10.84 -9.04 15.98
C GLU A 201 -10.44 -7.82 15.13
N GLY A 202 -9.34 -7.13 15.45
CA GLY A 202 -8.87 -5.94 14.76
C GLY A 202 -9.42 -4.62 15.33
N PHE A 203 -9.95 -4.62 16.56
CA PHE A 203 -10.37 -3.40 17.25
C PHE A 203 -9.26 -2.34 17.28
N ASP A 204 -9.67 -1.06 17.25
CA ASP A 204 -8.80 0.11 17.20
C ASP A 204 -7.88 0.21 15.97
N GLN A 205 -8.13 -0.61 14.94
CA GLN A 205 -7.50 -0.47 13.63
C GLN A 205 -8.46 0.15 12.62
N THR A 206 -7.87 0.90 11.70
CA THR A 206 -8.58 1.44 10.54
C THR A 206 -7.89 0.96 9.26
N ILE A 207 -8.65 0.30 8.38
CA ILE A 207 -8.22 -0.09 7.05
C ILE A 207 -8.77 0.93 6.06
N GLY A 208 -7.88 1.65 5.38
CA GLY A 208 -8.22 2.48 4.23
C GLY A 208 -8.32 1.63 2.97
N ILE A 209 -9.35 1.80 2.16
CA ILE A 209 -9.58 1.09 0.90
C ILE A 209 -9.66 2.14 -0.21
N PHE A 210 -8.90 1.97 -1.29
CA PHE A 210 -8.88 2.91 -2.40
C PHE A 210 -9.73 2.40 -3.56
N GLU A 211 -10.74 3.18 -3.93
CA GLU A 211 -11.67 2.87 -5.01
C GLU A 211 -11.61 3.94 -6.08
N PHE A 212 -11.43 3.54 -7.34
CA PHE A 212 -11.32 4.50 -8.44
C PHE A 212 -12.61 4.69 -9.22
N GLY A 213 -13.72 4.11 -8.76
CA GLY A 213 -15.02 4.14 -9.42
C GLY A 213 -16.05 3.30 -8.69
N GLY A 214 -17.21 3.12 -9.32
CA GLY A 214 -18.26 2.25 -8.79
C GLY A 214 -18.74 2.66 -7.40
N GLY A 215 -18.94 1.66 -6.54
CA GLY A 215 -19.54 1.85 -5.24
C GLY A 215 -20.15 0.59 -4.65
N TYR A 216 -20.78 0.73 -3.49
CA TYR A 216 -21.51 -0.34 -2.79
C TYR A 216 -22.88 0.11 -2.29
N TRP A 217 -23.79 -0.86 -2.18
CA TRP A 217 -25.05 -0.72 -1.45
C TRP A 217 -24.91 -1.26 -0.03
N PRO A 218 -25.18 -0.47 1.02
CA PRO A 218 -25.05 -0.93 2.41
C PRO A 218 -25.86 -2.20 2.75
N ALA A 219 -27.02 -2.39 2.13
CA ALA A 219 -27.87 -3.56 2.35
C ALA A 219 -27.24 -4.87 1.81
N ASP A 220 -26.53 -4.77 0.68
CA ASP A 220 -25.86 -5.91 0.06
C ASP A 220 -24.62 -6.30 0.84
N VAL A 221 -23.84 -5.31 1.30
CA VAL A 221 -22.75 -5.51 2.25
C VAL A 221 -23.29 -6.26 3.48
N GLN A 222 -24.37 -5.78 4.10
CA GLN A 222 -25.00 -6.46 5.23
C GLN A 222 -25.41 -7.91 4.91
N SER A 223 -25.95 -8.18 3.71
CA SER A 223 -26.31 -9.53 3.28
C SER A 223 -25.11 -10.46 3.16
N PHE A 224 -23.97 -9.96 2.66
CA PHE A 224 -22.72 -10.71 2.64
C PHE A 224 -22.29 -11.14 4.05
N TYR A 225 -22.17 -10.19 4.99
CA TYR A 225 -21.74 -10.46 6.36
C TYR A 225 -22.66 -11.45 7.09
N HIS A 226 -23.97 -11.33 6.91
CA HIS A 226 -24.93 -12.31 7.43
C HIS A 226 -24.71 -13.71 6.83
N SER A 227 -24.41 -13.80 5.53
CA SER A 227 -24.19 -15.08 4.85
C SER A 227 -22.95 -15.84 5.34
N VAL A 228 -21.94 -15.11 5.83
CA VAL A 228 -20.70 -15.69 6.38
C VAL A 228 -20.69 -15.74 7.92
N ASN A 229 -21.80 -15.36 8.57
CA ASN A 229 -21.97 -15.34 10.03
C ASN A 229 -20.91 -14.48 10.77
N VAL A 230 -20.65 -13.27 10.25
CA VAL A 230 -19.72 -12.30 10.83
C VAL A 230 -20.46 -10.97 11.08
N ALA A 231 -20.05 -10.23 12.11
CA ALA A 231 -20.59 -8.89 12.38
C ALA A 231 -20.25 -7.92 11.24
N VAL A 232 -21.18 -7.02 10.91
CA VAL A 232 -20.93 -5.97 9.91
C VAL A 232 -19.98 -4.92 10.50
N PRO A 233 -18.82 -4.65 9.88
CA PRO A 233 -17.88 -3.65 10.36
C PRO A 233 -18.41 -2.23 10.14
N SER A 234 -17.81 -1.26 10.81
CA SER A 234 -18.07 0.16 10.52
C SER A 234 -17.45 0.53 9.16
N VAL A 235 -18.28 0.93 8.20
CA VAL A 235 -17.83 1.39 6.88
C VAL A 235 -18.10 2.88 6.72
N THR A 236 -17.04 3.67 6.56
CA THR A 236 -17.10 5.11 6.25
C THR A 236 -16.67 5.33 4.81
N ARG A 237 -17.33 6.24 4.11
CA ARG A 237 -16.96 6.64 2.74
C ARG A 237 -16.40 8.06 2.73
N ILE A 238 -15.34 8.27 1.96
CA ILE A 238 -14.72 9.58 1.72
C ILE A 238 -14.71 9.83 0.22
N SER A 239 -15.22 10.99 -0.19
CA SER A 239 -15.17 11.44 -1.58
C SER A 239 -13.90 12.26 -1.79
N VAL A 240 -13.08 11.85 -2.74
CA VAL A 240 -11.88 12.55 -3.21
C VAL A 240 -12.20 13.13 -4.59
N ASP A 241 -11.90 14.41 -4.77
CA ASP A 241 -12.18 15.17 -6.00
C ASP A 241 -13.65 15.13 -6.46
N GLY A 242 -14.57 14.93 -5.51
CA GLY A 242 -16.00 14.85 -5.78
C GLY A 242 -16.47 13.48 -6.31
N GLN A 243 -15.60 12.47 -6.38
CA GLN A 243 -15.99 11.12 -6.79
C GLN A 243 -16.96 10.51 -5.76
N PRO A 244 -18.20 10.14 -6.15
CA PRO A 244 -19.19 9.62 -5.22
C PRO A 244 -19.08 8.10 -5.07
N ASN A 245 -19.71 7.57 -4.01
CA ASN A 245 -20.18 6.18 -4.00
C ASN A 245 -21.36 6.05 -4.98
N ALA A 246 -21.13 5.47 -6.16
CA ALA A 246 -22.12 5.36 -7.23
C ALA A 246 -22.14 3.92 -7.81
N PRO A 247 -22.71 2.95 -7.07
CA PRO A 247 -22.75 1.57 -7.52
C PRO A 247 -23.58 1.40 -8.81
N ASP A 248 -23.06 0.62 -9.75
CA ASP A 248 -23.71 0.20 -11.01
C ASP A 248 -23.51 -1.31 -11.21
N LEU A 249 -24.60 -2.03 -11.48
CA LEU A 249 -24.59 -3.49 -11.66
C LEU A 249 -23.80 -3.95 -12.87
N LEU A 250 -23.57 -3.07 -13.85
CA LEU A 250 -22.85 -3.39 -15.08
C LEU A 250 -21.34 -3.09 -14.98
N ASP A 251 -20.90 -2.55 -13.84
CA ASP A 251 -19.57 -2.00 -13.69
C ASP A 251 -18.64 -2.88 -12.85
N SER A 252 -17.48 -3.23 -13.39
CA SER A 252 -16.43 -3.96 -12.67
C SER A 252 -15.92 -3.21 -11.46
N TYR A 253 -15.97 -1.86 -11.46
CA TYR A 253 -15.55 -1.07 -10.29
C TYR A 253 -16.48 -1.31 -9.09
N THR A 254 -17.78 -1.51 -9.32
CA THR A 254 -18.72 -1.89 -8.24
C THR A 254 -18.39 -3.24 -7.65
N LEU A 255 -18.06 -4.22 -8.49
CA LEU A 255 -17.67 -5.56 -8.03
C LEU A 255 -16.38 -5.51 -7.19
N GLU A 256 -15.41 -4.70 -7.60
CA GLU A 256 -14.17 -4.46 -6.85
C GLU A 256 -14.45 -3.86 -5.47
N THR A 257 -15.27 -2.80 -5.41
CA THR A 257 -15.64 -2.17 -4.14
C THR A 257 -16.33 -3.13 -3.18
N PHE A 258 -17.20 -4.01 -3.68
CA PHE A 258 -17.79 -5.07 -2.86
C PHE A 258 -16.74 -6.06 -2.38
N LEU A 259 -15.89 -6.56 -3.28
CA LEU A 259 -14.85 -7.53 -2.94
C LEU A 259 -13.93 -7.00 -1.82
N ASP A 260 -13.44 -5.77 -1.95
CA ASP A 260 -12.53 -5.15 -0.98
C ASP A 260 -13.17 -4.98 0.40
N ILE A 261 -14.40 -4.44 0.43
CA ILE A 261 -15.14 -4.24 1.69
C ILE A 261 -15.45 -5.58 2.35
N ASP A 262 -15.98 -6.54 1.60
CA ASP A 262 -16.45 -7.82 2.10
C ASP A 262 -15.29 -8.70 2.58
N VAL A 263 -14.19 -8.74 1.84
CA VAL A 263 -13.00 -9.52 2.22
C VAL A 263 -12.30 -8.93 3.45
N ALA A 264 -11.96 -7.63 3.41
CA ALA A 264 -11.22 -7.01 4.51
C ALA A 264 -12.01 -7.08 5.82
N GLY A 265 -13.27 -6.70 5.79
CA GLY A 265 -14.07 -6.61 7.00
C GLY A 265 -14.53 -7.96 7.53
N SER A 266 -14.73 -8.99 6.70
CA SER A 266 -15.08 -10.32 7.23
C SER A 266 -13.88 -11.05 7.82
N ALA A 267 -12.67 -10.74 7.36
CA ALA A 267 -11.43 -11.24 7.95
C ALA A 267 -10.99 -10.47 9.21
N ALA A 268 -11.36 -9.18 9.36
CA ALA A 268 -11.10 -8.37 10.55
C ALA A 268 -12.34 -7.54 10.97
N PRO A 269 -13.37 -8.17 11.54
CA PRO A 269 -14.68 -7.52 11.78
C PRO A 269 -14.68 -6.40 12.82
N GLY A 270 -13.68 -6.35 13.69
CA GLY A 270 -13.49 -5.27 14.65
C GLY A 270 -12.80 -4.03 14.06
N ALA A 271 -12.23 -4.12 12.85
CA ALA A 271 -11.58 -2.99 12.20
C ALA A 271 -12.60 -2.02 11.57
N LYS A 272 -12.30 -0.73 11.63
CA LYS A 272 -13.04 0.30 10.86
C LYS A 272 -12.56 0.28 9.42
N LEU A 273 -13.49 0.25 8.47
CA LEU A 273 -13.19 0.39 7.04
C LEU A 273 -13.46 1.83 6.59
N VAL A 274 -12.52 2.42 5.86
CA VAL A 274 -12.69 3.75 5.24
C VAL A 274 -12.40 3.66 3.76
N VAL A 275 -13.46 3.82 2.96
CA VAL A 275 -13.42 3.69 1.51
C VAL A 275 -13.24 5.08 0.90
N TYR A 276 -12.08 5.32 0.30
CA TYR A 276 -11.73 6.57 -0.37
C TYR A 276 -12.01 6.42 -1.87
N PHE A 277 -13.07 7.09 -2.34
CA PHE A 277 -13.44 7.11 -3.76
C PHE A 277 -12.73 8.25 -4.47
N ALA A 278 -11.98 7.97 -5.53
CA ALA A 278 -11.25 8.96 -6.31
C ALA A 278 -11.42 8.73 -7.82
N PRO A 279 -11.20 9.75 -8.68
CA PRO A 279 -11.17 9.53 -10.12
C PRO A 279 -9.96 8.69 -10.54
N TRP A 280 -10.10 7.82 -11.54
CA TRP A 280 -9.04 6.98 -12.15
C TRP A 280 -7.87 7.74 -12.82
N THR A 281 -7.67 9.03 -12.58
CA THR A 281 -6.64 9.85 -13.25
C THR A 281 -5.35 9.90 -12.42
N GLN A 282 -4.27 10.45 -12.98
CA GLN A 282 -3.06 10.73 -12.19
C GLN A 282 -3.34 11.69 -11.03
N GLN A 283 -4.30 12.61 -11.19
CA GLN A 283 -4.73 13.51 -10.13
C GLN A 283 -5.41 12.72 -9.01
N GLY A 284 -6.38 11.87 -9.34
CA GLY A 284 -7.07 11.09 -8.32
C GLY A 284 -6.14 10.14 -7.57
N TRP A 285 -5.12 9.55 -8.24
CA TRP A 285 -4.06 8.81 -7.54
C TRP A 285 -3.27 9.67 -6.55
N HIS A 286 -2.83 10.86 -6.97
CA HIS A 286 -2.14 11.79 -6.09
C HIS A 286 -3.02 12.19 -4.90
N ASP A 287 -4.28 12.51 -5.16
CA ASP A 287 -5.19 13.07 -4.18
C ASP A 287 -5.73 12.01 -3.21
N VAL A 288 -6.01 10.79 -3.66
CA VAL A 288 -6.45 9.70 -2.77
C VAL A 288 -5.33 9.30 -1.80
N VAL A 289 -4.10 9.18 -2.33
CA VAL A 289 -2.93 8.79 -1.54
C VAL A 289 -2.63 9.87 -0.50
N THR A 290 -2.57 11.15 -0.90
CA THR A 290 -2.33 12.25 0.05
C THR A 290 -3.47 12.41 1.05
N THR A 291 -4.73 12.27 0.63
CA THR A 291 -5.90 12.37 1.52
C THR A 291 -5.86 11.30 2.60
N ALA A 292 -5.74 10.02 2.24
CA ALA A 292 -5.81 8.93 3.21
C ALA A 292 -4.61 8.90 4.16
N ILE A 293 -3.41 9.18 3.65
CA ILE A 293 -2.18 9.16 4.45
C ILE A 293 -2.18 10.32 5.46
N THR A 294 -2.72 11.48 5.09
CA THR A 294 -2.83 12.66 5.98
C THR A 294 -4.14 12.75 6.75
N ASP A 295 -5.04 11.77 6.61
CA ASP A 295 -6.34 11.74 7.26
C ASP A 295 -6.21 11.65 8.80
N ALA A 296 -6.29 12.81 9.44
CA ALA A 296 -6.21 12.94 10.89
C ALA A 296 -7.50 12.49 11.61
N THR A 297 -8.61 12.35 10.88
CA THR A 297 -9.93 11.98 11.42
C THR A 297 -10.08 10.47 11.51
N ASN A 298 -9.85 9.75 10.41
CA ASN A 298 -10.02 8.31 10.35
C ASN A 298 -8.74 7.53 10.68
N ARG A 299 -7.58 8.13 10.43
CA ARG A 299 -6.25 7.63 10.79
C ARG A 299 -5.99 6.17 10.35
N PRO A 300 -6.13 5.81 9.06
CA PRO A 300 -5.82 4.46 8.60
C PRO A 300 -4.42 4.01 9.03
N SER A 301 -4.32 2.82 9.61
CA SER A 301 -3.05 2.16 9.95
C SER A 301 -2.57 1.21 8.85
N VAL A 302 -3.51 0.79 7.99
CA VAL A 302 -3.29 -0.06 6.82
C VAL A 302 -4.06 0.51 5.64
N ILE A 303 -3.49 0.45 4.44
CA ILE A 303 -4.13 0.84 3.18
C ILE A 303 -4.13 -0.36 2.23
N SER A 304 -5.31 -0.70 1.72
CA SER A 304 -5.57 -1.73 0.72
C SER A 304 -5.81 -1.08 -0.64
N ILE A 305 -5.06 -1.49 -1.67
CA ILE A 305 -5.15 -0.96 -3.03
C ILE A 305 -5.31 -2.12 -4.02
N SER A 306 -6.55 -2.43 -4.37
CA SER A 306 -6.89 -3.45 -5.37
C SER A 306 -6.90 -2.94 -6.81
N TYR A 307 -6.19 -1.83 -7.04
CA TYR A 307 -6.08 -1.16 -8.33
C TYR A 307 -4.64 -1.02 -8.77
N GLY A 308 -4.44 -1.06 -10.08
CA GLY A 308 -3.15 -0.76 -10.69
C GLY A 308 -3.27 -0.35 -12.15
N TYR A 309 -2.14 0.07 -12.71
CA TYR A 309 -1.98 0.31 -14.13
C TYR A 309 -0.55 -0.04 -14.51
N PRO A 310 -0.30 -0.60 -15.72
CA PRO A 310 1.05 -0.79 -16.22
C PRO A 310 1.94 0.43 -15.95
N GLU A 311 3.12 0.22 -15.37
CA GLU A 311 4.02 1.34 -15.12
C GLU A 311 4.50 1.97 -16.45
N ASN A 312 4.59 1.13 -17.47
CA ASN A 312 4.87 1.44 -18.87
C ASN A 312 3.67 1.14 -19.77
N GLU A 313 3.43 1.95 -20.79
CA GLU A 313 2.46 1.67 -21.85
C GLU A 313 3.02 0.71 -22.91
N THR A 314 4.28 0.95 -23.27
CA THR A 314 5.13 0.05 -24.06
C THR A 314 6.46 -0.01 -23.33
N ALA A 315 7.30 -0.99 -23.60
CA ALA A 315 8.61 -1.06 -22.93
C ALA A 315 9.51 0.18 -23.10
N ASP A 316 9.19 1.11 -24.02
CA ASP A 316 9.96 2.33 -24.24
C ASP A 316 9.15 3.61 -23.92
N SER A 317 7.97 3.49 -23.30
CA SER A 317 7.08 4.63 -23.04
C SER A 317 6.30 4.50 -21.74
N LEU A 318 6.48 5.45 -20.82
CA LEU A 318 5.69 5.57 -19.61
C LEU A 318 4.32 6.20 -19.89
N ASP A 319 3.25 5.56 -19.42
CA ASP A 319 1.92 6.18 -19.43
C ASP A 319 1.78 7.17 -18.25
N TRP A 320 2.46 6.85 -17.15
CA TRP A 320 2.65 7.74 -16.03
C TRP A 320 3.67 8.84 -16.36
N SER A 321 3.35 10.10 -16.08
CA SER A 321 4.40 11.12 -15.97
C SER A 321 5.38 10.77 -14.84
N PRO A 322 6.71 10.93 -15.04
CA PRO A 322 7.70 10.73 -13.98
C PRO A 322 7.40 11.54 -12.70
N ALA A 323 6.86 12.76 -12.86
CA ALA A 323 6.44 13.59 -11.73
C ALA A 323 5.32 12.94 -10.90
N ALA A 324 4.38 12.23 -11.53
CA ALA A 324 3.31 11.54 -10.80
C ALA A 324 3.84 10.33 -10.01
N ILE A 325 4.72 9.51 -10.61
CA ILE A 325 5.37 8.40 -9.90
C ILE A 325 6.16 8.95 -8.71
N ARG A 326 6.99 9.99 -8.90
CA ARG A 326 7.74 10.62 -7.81
C ARG A 326 6.83 11.17 -6.72
N ALA A 327 5.72 11.81 -7.08
CA ALA A 327 4.77 12.36 -6.13
C ALA A 327 4.10 11.27 -5.28
N VAL A 328 3.57 10.24 -5.91
CA VAL A 328 2.91 9.12 -5.22
C VAL A 328 3.92 8.33 -4.38
N ASN A 329 5.09 7.99 -4.95
CA ASN A 329 6.19 7.33 -4.22
C ASN A 329 6.62 8.12 -3.00
N ALA A 330 6.81 9.44 -3.12
CA ALA A 330 7.18 10.29 -2.00
C ALA A 330 6.10 10.31 -0.91
N THR A 331 4.82 10.16 -1.25
CA THR A 331 3.76 10.07 -0.24
C THR A 331 3.67 8.67 0.38
N PHE A 332 3.97 7.59 -0.35
CA PHE A 332 4.14 6.26 0.26
C PHE A 332 5.36 6.21 1.20
N LYS A 333 6.43 6.94 0.87
CA LYS A 333 7.55 7.18 1.78
C LYS A 333 7.11 7.92 3.06
N ASP A 334 6.16 8.85 2.95
CA ASP A 334 5.58 9.56 4.10
C ASP A 334 4.77 8.60 4.99
N ALA A 335 3.99 7.70 4.39
CA ALA A 335 3.30 6.63 5.10
C ALA A 335 4.26 5.72 5.88
N ALA A 336 5.41 5.37 5.30
CA ALA A 336 6.44 4.59 5.99
C ALA A 336 6.97 5.32 7.25
N ALA A 337 7.23 6.63 7.16
CA ALA A 337 7.65 7.45 8.30
C ALA A 337 6.57 7.56 9.40
N MET A 338 5.30 7.51 8.99
CA MET A 338 4.16 7.55 9.89
C MET A 338 3.69 6.16 10.35
N GLY A 339 4.36 5.07 9.96
CA GLY A 339 4.02 3.71 10.38
C GLY A 339 2.69 3.20 9.80
N ILE A 340 2.35 3.59 8.57
CA ILE A 340 1.19 3.10 7.83
C ILE A 340 1.67 1.98 6.89
N THR A 341 0.97 0.84 6.91
CA THR A 341 1.24 -0.27 5.98
C THR A 341 0.45 -0.05 4.69
N ILE A 342 1.06 -0.25 3.53
CA ILE A 342 0.37 -0.12 2.23
C ILE A 342 0.56 -1.43 1.45
N LEU A 343 -0.55 -1.99 0.99
CA LEU A 343 -0.59 -3.20 0.18
C LEU A 343 -1.25 -2.88 -1.16
N ALA A 344 -0.70 -3.43 -2.24
CA ALA A 344 -1.30 -3.28 -3.57
C ALA A 344 -1.23 -4.57 -4.39
N SER A 345 -2.22 -4.75 -5.27
CA SER A 345 -2.32 -5.92 -6.13
C SER A 345 -1.21 -5.94 -7.18
N SER A 346 -0.67 -7.13 -7.46
CA SER A 346 0.32 -7.33 -8.52
C SER A 346 -0.29 -7.44 -9.92
N GLY A 347 -1.58 -7.75 -10.01
CA GLY A 347 -2.36 -7.80 -11.25
C GLY A 347 -2.86 -9.19 -11.61
N ASP A 348 -3.78 -9.24 -12.57
CA ASP A 348 -4.55 -10.44 -12.92
C ASP A 348 -4.33 -10.93 -14.37
N LEU A 349 -3.45 -10.23 -15.09
CA LEU A 349 -3.20 -10.42 -16.53
C LEU A 349 -1.79 -10.96 -16.81
N GLY A 350 -1.23 -11.67 -15.83
CA GLY A 350 0.10 -12.26 -15.88
C GLY A 350 1.20 -11.23 -16.08
N SER A 351 2.35 -11.70 -16.54
CA SER A 351 3.44 -10.83 -16.97
C SER A 351 3.08 -9.96 -18.18
N GLY A 352 1.96 -10.21 -18.87
CA GLY A 352 1.53 -9.36 -19.97
C GLY A 352 0.92 -8.03 -19.52
N CYS A 353 0.44 -7.92 -18.27
CA CYS A 353 -0.16 -6.72 -17.69
C CYS A 353 -1.28 -6.08 -18.56
N GLY A 354 -1.94 -6.88 -19.41
CA GLY A 354 -2.96 -6.40 -20.36
C GLY A 354 -2.41 -5.62 -21.56
N LEU A 355 -1.11 -5.72 -21.84
CA LEU A 355 -0.45 -5.14 -23.01
C LEU A 355 -0.16 -6.24 -24.05
N ALA A 356 -0.28 -5.86 -25.32
CA ALA A 356 -0.15 -6.75 -26.47
C ALA A 356 1.12 -6.48 -27.29
N ASP A 357 2.24 -6.23 -26.61
CA ASP A 357 3.52 -5.84 -27.23
C ASP A 357 4.60 -6.93 -27.17
N ARG A 358 4.25 -8.14 -26.71
CA ARG A 358 5.17 -9.30 -26.58
C ARG A 358 6.27 -9.11 -25.54
N LYS A 359 6.06 -8.25 -24.55
CA LYS A 359 7.01 -8.01 -23.46
C LYS A 359 6.36 -8.25 -22.10
N ALA A 360 7.19 -8.60 -21.12
CA ALA A 360 6.75 -8.68 -19.74
C ALA A 360 6.63 -7.28 -19.13
N HIS A 361 5.63 -7.05 -18.31
CA HIS A 361 5.30 -5.78 -17.68
C HIS A 361 4.82 -6.03 -16.25
N VAL A 362 4.94 -4.99 -15.44
CA VAL A 362 4.47 -4.94 -14.07
C VAL A 362 3.66 -3.65 -13.86
N GLN A 363 2.87 -3.58 -12.79
CA GLN A 363 1.94 -2.48 -12.56
C GLN A 363 2.27 -1.63 -11.34
N TYR A 364 2.04 -0.34 -11.47
CA TYR A 364 2.07 0.65 -10.40
C TYR A 364 0.66 0.78 -9.78
N PRO A 365 0.51 0.90 -8.44
CA PRO A 365 1.55 1.13 -7.43
C PRO A 365 2.23 -0.12 -6.84
N GLY A 366 1.89 -1.33 -7.28
CA GLY A 366 2.51 -2.56 -6.77
C GLY A 366 4.05 -2.56 -6.87
N THR A 367 4.61 -1.95 -7.91
CA THR A 367 6.06 -1.83 -8.08
C THR A 367 6.74 -0.81 -7.17
N ASP A 368 6.00 0.03 -6.45
CA ASP A 368 6.59 1.00 -5.54
C ASP A 368 7.34 0.30 -4.37
N PRO A 369 8.61 0.66 -4.09
CA PRO A 369 9.38 0.05 -3.01
C PRO A 369 8.79 0.22 -1.60
N TYR A 370 7.91 1.21 -1.39
CA TYR A 370 7.24 1.46 -0.12
C TYR A 370 5.90 0.72 0.02
N VAL A 371 5.51 -0.07 -0.99
CA VAL A 371 4.28 -0.85 -1.04
C VAL A 371 4.60 -2.33 -0.98
N THR A 372 3.86 -3.08 -0.18
CA THR A 372 3.89 -4.55 -0.21
C THR A 372 3.02 -5.04 -1.36
N CYS A 373 3.65 -5.56 -2.42
CA CYS A 373 2.95 -6.07 -3.58
C CYS A 373 2.45 -7.49 -3.33
N VAL A 374 1.16 -7.74 -3.64
CA VAL A 374 0.49 -9.02 -3.37
C VAL A 374 0.18 -9.75 -4.68
N GLY A 375 0.81 -10.92 -4.82
CA GLY A 375 0.63 -11.94 -5.84
C GLY A 375 -0.59 -12.82 -5.64
N GLY A 376 -0.80 -13.71 -6.60
CA GLY A 376 -1.94 -14.61 -6.66
C GLY A 376 -1.56 -16.08 -6.64
N THR A 377 -2.34 -16.86 -5.90
CA THR A 377 -2.28 -18.32 -5.81
C THR A 377 -3.68 -18.94 -5.97
N THR A 378 -3.73 -20.23 -6.25
CA THR A 378 -4.94 -21.05 -6.24
C THR A 378 -4.90 -21.97 -5.03
N ILE A 379 -5.94 -21.93 -4.18
CA ILE A 379 -6.14 -22.90 -3.10
C ILE A 379 -6.91 -24.11 -3.63
N SER A 380 -6.47 -25.31 -3.27
CA SER A 380 -7.12 -26.57 -3.62
C SER A 380 -6.96 -27.62 -2.53
N ASN A 381 -7.69 -28.75 -2.66
CA ASN A 381 -7.59 -29.92 -1.79
C ASN A 381 -7.78 -29.59 -0.29
N VAL A 382 -8.73 -28.70 0.01
CA VAL A 382 -9.00 -28.26 1.38
C VAL A 382 -9.62 -29.41 2.19
N SER A 383 -9.01 -29.73 3.32
CA SER A 383 -9.49 -30.70 4.30
C SER A 383 -9.10 -30.22 5.69
N GLU A 384 -10.08 -29.71 6.44
CA GLU A 384 -9.87 -29.02 7.71
C GLU A 384 -8.87 -27.85 7.54
N SER A 385 -7.72 -27.89 8.22
CA SER A 385 -6.65 -26.89 8.07
C SER A 385 -5.62 -27.25 6.99
N ASN A 386 -5.70 -28.43 6.38
CA ASN A 386 -4.79 -28.83 5.32
C ASN A 386 -5.29 -28.35 3.96
N PHE A 387 -4.39 -27.86 3.14
CA PHE A 387 -4.67 -27.43 1.77
C PHE A 387 -3.41 -27.47 0.91
N THR A 388 -3.63 -27.53 -0.39
CA THR A 388 -2.62 -27.32 -1.43
C THR A 388 -2.74 -25.90 -1.96
N GLU A 389 -1.61 -25.29 -2.28
CA GLU A 389 -1.57 -23.95 -2.85
C GLU A 389 -0.58 -23.93 -4.00
N ASN A 390 -1.01 -23.35 -5.12
CA ASN A 390 -0.28 -23.32 -6.38
C ASN A 390 -0.22 -21.91 -6.93
N THR A 391 0.74 -21.63 -7.81
CA THR A 391 0.77 -20.36 -8.52
C THR A 391 -0.50 -20.20 -9.34
N TRP A 392 -1.14 -19.02 -9.26
CA TRP A 392 -2.34 -18.75 -10.03
C TRP A 392 -1.99 -18.48 -11.50
N SER A 393 -2.26 -19.46 -12.37
CA SER A 393 -1.89 -19.42 -13.79
C SER A 393 -3.00 -19.87 -14.75
N ASP A 394 -4.25 -19.96 -14.29
CA ASP A 394 -5.41 -20.39 -15.08
C ASP A 394 -6.68 -19.62 -14.68
N GLY A 395 -7.58 -19.33 -15.62
CA GLY A 395 -8.77 -18.47 -15.41
C GLY A 395 -8.46 -16.97 -15.29
N GLY A 396 -7.37 -16.63 -14.62
CA GLY A 396 -6.57 -15.41 -14.70
C GLY A 396 -5.12 -15.77 -14.36
N VAL A 397 -4.20 -14.82 -14.36
CA VAL A 397 -2.77 -15.12 -14.13
C VAL A 397 -2.19 -14.06 -13.20
N THR A 398 -1.52 -14.49 -12.13
CA THR A 398 -0.87 -13.55 -11.21
C THR A 398 0.10 -12.63 -11.94
N GLY A 399 0.02 -11.34 -11.66
CA GLY A 399 1.05 -10.40 -12.05
C GLY A 399 2.37 -10.70 -11.35
N GLY A 400 3.46 -10.16 -11.88
CA GLY A 400 4.79 -10.37 -11.32
C GLY A 400 5.88 -10.24 -12.38
N GLY A 401 7.05 -9.77 -11.96
CA GLY A 401 8.17 -9.47 -12.84
C GLY A 401 9.17 -8.50 -12.25
N ILE A 402 9.92 -7.83 -13.12
CA ILE A 402 10.97 -6.88 -12.77
C ILE A 402 10.57 -5.50 -13.30
N SER A 403 10.67 -4.46 -12.48
CA SER A 403 10.26 -3.09 -12.81
C SER A 403 11.23 -2.39 -13.77
N ASP A 404 10.69 -1.77 -14.81
CA ASP A 404 11.37 -0.85 -15.73
C ASP A 404 11.45 0.58 -15.19
N VAL A 405 10.66 0.93 -14.16
CA VAL A 405 10.64 2.27 -13.53
C VAL A 405 11.59 2.35 -12.34
N PHE A 406 11.52 1.38 -11.43
CA PHE A 406 12.29 1.39 -10.19
C PHE A 406 13.65 0.68 -10.40
N TYR A 407 14.46 1.26 -11.31
CA TYR A 407 15.76 0.78 -11.78
C TYR A 407 16.86 1.91 -11.76
N PRO A 408 18.17 1.59 -11.58
CA PRO A 408 19.26 2.55 -11.67
C PRO A 408 19.33 3.40 -12.97
N PRO A 409 19.88 4.62 -12.93
CA PRO A 409 20.42 5.32 -11.76
C PRO A 409 19.34 6.01 -10.90
N GLY A 410 18.08 6.05 -11.36
CA GLY A 410 17.00 6.78 -10.69
C GLY A 410 16.52 6.12 -9.40
N PHE A 411 16.43 4.79 -9.40
CA PHE A 411 15.98 4.00 -8.25
C PHE A 411 16.82 2.72 -8.13
N PRO A 412 17.81 2.63 -7.23
CA PRO A 412 18.53 1.38 -7.03
C PRO A 412 17.58 0.29 -6.51
N LEU A 413 17.94 -0.98 -6.76
CA LEU A 413 17.26 -2.13 -6.16
C LEU A 413 17.14 -1.89 -4.63
N PRO A 414 15.94 -2.01 -4.04
CA PRO A 414 15.78 -1.73 -2.62
C PRO A 414 16.73 -2.59 -1.78
N PRO A 415 17.43 -2.04 -0.77
CA PRO A 415 18.48 -2.76 -0.05
C PRO A 415 18.06 -4.10 0.57
N TRP A 416 16.81 -4.18 1.04
CA TRP A 416 16.23 -5.40 1.60
C TRP A 416 15.97 -6.49 0.56
N GLN A 417 15.82 -6.13 -0.71
CA GLN A 417 15.58 -7.07 -1.80
C GLN A 417 16.87 -7.75 -2.28
N HIS A 418 18.06 -7.20 -1.95
CA HIS A 418 19.34 -7.88 -2.16
C HIS A 418 19.53 -9.14 -1.30
N TRP A 419 18.67 -9.35 -0.30
CA TRP A 419 18.78 -10.50 0.61
C TRP A 419 18.16 -11.78 0.06
N VAL A 420 17.46 -11.69 -1.05
CA VAL A 420 16.93 -12.82 -1.81
C VAL A 420 17.45 -12.77 -3.24
N GLN A 421 17.27 -13.86 -3.98
CA GLN A 421 17.66 -13.90 -5.38
C GLN A 421 16.57 -13.30 -6.26
N ILE A 422 16.86 -12.15 -6.86
CA ILE A 422 15.99 -11.53 -7.86
C ILE A 422 16.43 -11.98 -9.26
N PRO A 423 15.54 -12.52 -10.10
CA PRO A 423 15.85 -12.90 -11.46
C PRO A 423 16.10 -11.65 -12.32
N HIS A 424 16.77 -11.85 -13.43
CA HIS A 424 16.93 -10.81 -14.44
C HIS A 424 15.60 -10.61 -15.18
N SER A 425 15.36 -9.39 -15.65
CA SER A 425 14.23 -9.08 -16.53
C SER A 425 14.26 -9.99 -17.76
N VAL A 426 13.13 -10.63 -18.08
CA VAL A 426 13.00 -11.48 -19.27
C VAL A 426 12.99 -10.68 -20.58
N ASN A 427 12.88 -9.35 -20.51
CA ASN A 427 12.87 -8.48 -21.68
C ASN A 427 14.29 -8.17 -22.19
N ASP A 428 15.20 -7.80 -21.29
CA ASP A 428 16.51 -7.22 -21.63
C ASP A 428 17.64 -7.62 -20.65
N GLY A 429 17.33 -8.40 -19.61
CA GLY A 429 18.30 -8.91 -18.66
C GLY A 429 18.70 -7.97 -17.52
N HIS A 430 18.06 -6.80 -17.35
CA HIS A 430 18.39 -5.89 -16.24
C HIS A 430 17.89 -6.43 -14.88
N ILE A 431 18.36 -5.85 -13.77
CA ILE A 431 17.92 -6.18 -12.41
C ILE A 431 17.37 -4.92 -11.73
N ALA A 432 16.12 -4.98 -11.29
CA ALA A 432 15.39 -3.89 -10.64
C ALA A 432 14.46 -4.43 -9.55
N ARG A 433 13.60 -3.57 -8.96
CA ARG A 433 12.56 -3.98 -8.03
C ARG A 433 11.74 -5.14 -8.62
N GLY A 434 11.83 -6.31 -8.00
CA GLY A 434 11.06 -7.50 -8.38
C GLY A 434 9.72 -7.55 -7.66
N VAL A 435 8.62 -7.92 -8.33
CA VAL A 435 7.28 -8.12 -7.74
C VAL A 435 6.75 -9.53 -8.05
N PRO A 436 5.85 -10.08 -7.22
CA PRO A 436 5.31 -9.52 -5.97
C PRO A 436 6.24 -9.71 -4.76
N ASP A 437 5.85 -9.18 -3.59
CA ASP A 437 6.57 -9.40 -2.32
C ASP A 437 6.07 -10.65 -1.59
N ILE A 438 4.76 -10.87 -1.58
CA ILE A 438 4.05 -12.03 -1.02
C ILE A 438 2.91 -12.42 -1.96
N ALA A 439 2.23 -13.54 -1.74
CA ALA A 439 1.06 -13.93 -2.53
C ALA A 439 -0.07 -14.52 -1.68
N GLY A 440 -1.30 -14.51 -2.20
CA GLY A 440 -2.46 -15.08 -1.52
C GLY A 440 -3.51 -15.58 -2.50
N ASN A 441 -4.59 -16.17 -2.01
CA ASN A 441 -5.63 -16.78 -2.81
C ASN A 441 -6.26 -15.75 -3.75
N ALA A 442 -6.06 -15.92 -5.04
CA ALA A 442 -6.49 -15.00 -6.10
C ALA A 442 -7.31 -15.69 -7.19
N ASP A 443 -7.31 -17.03 -7.24
CA ASP A 443 -8.10 -17.73 -8.24
C ASP A 443 -9.60 -17.54 -8.00
N GLY A 444 -10.34 -17.22 -9.07
CA GLY A 444 -11.80 -17.10 -9.03
C GLY A 444 -12.48 -18.44 -8.72
N GLU A 445 -11.85 -19.58 -9.04
CA GLU A 445 -12.39 -20.92 -8.75
C GLU A 445 -12.37 -21.24 -7.24
N SER A 446 -11.33 -20.81 -6.51
CA SER A 446 -11.28 -20.77 -5.04
C SER A 446 -11.70 -19.43 -4.46
N GLY A 447 -12.46 -18.65 -5.26
CA GLY A 447 -12.85 -17.28 -4.95
C GLY A 447 -14.06 -17.17 -4.04
N TYR A 448 -14.55 -15.94 -3.90
CA TYR A 448 -15.57 -15.54 -2.95
C TYR A 448 -16.89 -15.25 -3.65
N TYR A 449 -18.00 -15.65 -3.03
CA TYR A 449 -19.31 -15.18 -3.47
C TYR A 449 -19.64 -13.84 -2.80
N LEU A 450 -20.04 -12.87 -3.62
CA LEU A 450 -20.46 -11.54 -3.19
C LEU A 450 -21.99 -11.41 -3.25
N PHE A 451 -22.54 -10.36 -2.66
CA PHE A 451 -23.94 -9.96 -2.83
C PHE A 451 -23.97 -8.61 -3.55
N VAL A 452 -24.62 -8.57 -4.72
CA VAL A 452 -24.64 -7.39 -5.59
C VAL A 452 -26.01 -7.27 -6.26
N GLY A 453 -26.67 -6.12 -6.10
CA GLY A 453 -28.05 -5.91 -6.52
C GLY A 453 -29.05 -6.82 -5.79
N GLY A 454 -28.77 -7.18 -4.53
CA GLY A 454 -29.57 -8.15 -3.77
C GLY A 454 -29.44 -9.60 -4.25
N MET A 455 -28.51 -9.91 -5.16
CA MET A 455 -28.29 -11.25 -5.70
C MET A 455 -26.89 -11.77 -5.36
N LYS A 456 -26.79 -13.09 -5.15
CA LYS A 456 -25.49 -13.76 -5.01
C LYS A 456 -24.75 -13.75 -6.36
N SER A 457 -23.52 -13.24 -6.37
CA SER A 457 -22.69 -13.06 -7.56
C SER A 457 -21.32 -13.74 -7.37
N GLY A 458 -20.78 -14.33 -8.44
CA GLY A 458 -19.44 -14.92 -8.43
C GLY A 458 -19.41 -16.46 -8.63
N PRO A 459 -18.35 -17.13 -8.16
CA PRO A 459 -17.27 -16.60 -7.32
C PRO A 459 -16.36 -15.59 -8.05
N TRP A 460 -15.89 -14.60 -7.30
CA TRP A 460 -14.98 -13.53 -7.71
C TRP A 460 -13.73 -13.56 -6.85
N ASN A 461 -12.60 -13.23 -7.44
CA ASN A 461 -11.33 -13.08 -6.74
C ASN A 461 -10.41 -12.20 -7.59
N GLY A 462 -9.16 -12.61 -7.77
CA GLY A 462 -8.09 -11.81 -8.34
C GLY A 462 -7.06 -11.48 -7.28
N THR A 463 -5.95 -10.88 -7.68
CA THR A 463 -5.01 -10.30 -6.70
C THR A 463 -5.69 -9.24 -5.85
N SER A 464 -6.80 -8.66 -6.34
CA SER A 464 -7.73 -7.84 -5.56
C SER A 464 -8.41 -8.55 -4.38
N GLY A 465 -8.60 -9.87 -4.38
CA GLY A 465 -9.11 -10.55 -3.18
C GLY A 465 -8.01 -10.82 -2.15
N ALA A 466 -6.76 -10.96 -2.60
CA ALA A 466 -5.62 -11.22 -1.72
C ALA A 466 -5.16 -9.99 -0.93
N VAL A 467 -5.20 -8.79 -1.54
CA VAL A 467 -4.80 -7.52 -0.90
C VAL A 467 -5.62 -7.15 0.34
N PRO A 468 -6.96 -7.06 0.29
CA PRO A 468 -7.80 -6.76 1.45
C PRO A 468 -7.72 -7.84 2.52
N LEU A 469 -7.49 -9.11 2.12
CA LEU A 469 -7.26 -10.21 3.05
C LEU A 469 -5.97 -9.97 3.86
N TYR A 470 -4.86 -9.61 3.21
CA TYR A 470 -3.63 -9.24 3.92
C TYR A 470 -3.74 -7.92 4.69
N ALA A 471 -4.53 -6.96 4.21
CA ALA A 471 -4.79 -5.73 4.97
C ALA A 471 -5.48 -6.06 6.31
N ALA A 472 -6.44 -6.99 6.29
CA ALA A 472 -7.05 -7.53 7.50
C ALA A 472 -6.03 -8.26 8.40
N MET A 473 -5.15 -9.11 7.84
CA MET A 473 -4.08 -9.76 8.62
C MET A 473 -3.21 -8.73 9.36
N VAL A 474 -2.75 -7.69 8.65
CA VAL A 474 -1.91 -6.64 9.23
C VAL A 474 -2.67 -5.89 10.32
N ALA A 475 -3.96 -5.60 10.13
CA ALA A 475 -4.79 -5.00 11.18
C ALA A 475 -4.87 -5.91 12.43
N LEU A 476 -5.13 -7.20 12.27
CA LEU A 476 -5.17 -8.14 13.40
C LEU A 476 -3.81 -8.22 14.11
N ILE A 477 -2.69 -8.23 13.37
CA ILE A 477 -1.35 -8.23 13.95
C ILE A 477 -1.06 -6.92 14.68
N ASN A 478 -1.39 -5.77 14.10
CA ASN A 478 -1.23 -4.46 14.76
C ASN A 478 -2.00 -4.41 16.08
N ALA A 479 -3.25 -4.88 16.07
CA ALA A 479 -4.08 -4.97 17.28
C ALA A 479 -3.47 -5.93 18.31
N SER A 480 -2.96 -7.08 17.87
CA SER A 480 -2.35 -8.09 18.75
C SER A 480 -1.06 -7.58 19.41
N LEU A 481 -0.27 -6.79 18.69
CA LEU A 481 1.00 -6.24 19.18
C LEU A 481 0.83 -4.92 19.95
N GLY A 482 -0.33 -4.26 19.83
CA GLY A 482 -0.55 -2.91 20.36
C GLY A 482 0.32 -1.84 19.68
N THR A 483 0.94 -2.14 18.55
CA THR A 483 1.80 -1.24 17.77
C THR A 483 1.70 -1.54 16.29
N ARG A 484 2.05 -0.56 15.44
CA ARG A 484 1.93 -0.65 13.98
C ARG A 484 3.17 -1.28 13.35
N LEU A 485 2.97 -2.22 12.43
CA LEU A 485 4.06 -2.81 11.64
C LEU A 485 4.74 -1.80 10.72
N GLY A 486 3.98 -0.85 10.17
CA GLY A 486 4.48 0.18 9.26
C GLY A 486 4.92 -0.37 7.91
N TRP A 487 6.00 0.17 7.35
CA TRP A 487 6.56 -0.33 6.09
C TRP A 487 7.07 -1.77 6.25
N LEU A 488 6.34 -2.71 5.67
CA LEU A 488 6.44 -4.13 5.98
C LEU A 488 7.56 -4.85 5.21
N ASN A 489 7.90 -4.40 4.00
CA ASN A 489 8.85 -5.11 3.12
C ASN A 489 10.20 -5.42 3.80
N PRO A 490 10.92 -4.46 4.44
CA PRO A 490 12.20 -4.79 5.06
C PRO A 490 12.12 -5.89 6.10
N GLN A 491 11.02 -5.96 6.86
CA GLN A 491 10.81 -6.98 7.87
C GLN A 491 10.57 -8.35 7.24
N LEU A 492 9.68 -8.45 6.24
CA LEU A 492 9.41 -9.72 5.57
C LEU A 492 10.67 -10.32 4.96
N TYR A 493 11.45 -9.50 4.25
CA TYR A 493 12.69 -9.94 3.63
C TYR A 493 13.79 -10.24 4.68
N MET A 494 13.80 -9.56 5.83
CA MET A 494 14.69 -9.91 6.93
C MET A 494 14.36 -11.31 7.49
N LEU A 495 13.07 -11.60 7.72
CA LEU A 495 12.63 -12.91 8.21
C LEU A 495 12.93 -14.02 7.18
N ALA A 496 12.84 -13.70 5.89
CA ALA A 496 13.10 -14.66 4.81
C ALA A 496 14.56 -15.11 4.70
N ARG A 497 15.51 -14.38 5.29
CA ARG A 497 16.94 -14.74 5.28
C ARG A 497 17.25 -16.00 6.09
N GLU A 498 16.46 -16.26 7.12
CA GLU A 498 16.67 -17.36 8.04
C GLU A 498 15.78 -18.54 7.63
N ALA A 499 16.36 -19.59 7.05
CA ALA A 499 15.60 -20.71 6.45
C ALA A 499 14.56 -21.33 7.41
N VAL A 500 14.87 -21.39 8.72
CA VAL A 500 13.96 -21.91 9.74
C VAL A 500 12.79 -20.97 10.01
N ILE A 501 13.01 -19.65 9.96
CA ILE A 501 11.93 -18.66 10.08
C ILE A 501 11.13 -18.64 8.80
N TYR A 502 11.81 -18.68 7.64
CA TYR A 502 11.17 -18.68 6.34
C TYR A 502 10.16 -19.83 6.23
N ALA A 503 10.57 -21.06 6.55
CA ALA A 503 9.70 -22.24 6.51
C ALA A 503 8.55 -22.24 7.53
N LYS A 504 8.58 -21.33 8.52
CA LYS A 504 7.48 -21.15 9.50
C LYS A 504 6.52 -20.06 9.06
N VAL A 505 7.05 -18.93 8.60
CA VAL A 505 6.28 -17.72 8.30
C VAL A 505 5.71 -17.75 6.89
N PHE A 506 6.42 -18.37 5.94
CA PHE A 506 6.03 -18.40 4.54
C PHE A 506 5.79 -19.82 4.06
N ARG A 507 4.70 -20.00 3.32
CA ARG A 507 4.45 -21.17 2.48
C ARG A 507 4.98 -20.87 1.08
N ASP A 508 6.15 -21.43 0.82
CA ASP A 508 6.89 -21.35 -0.44
C ASP A 508 6.14 -22.06 -1.59
N ILE A 509 5.79 -21.31 -2.64
CA ILE A 509 5.09 -21.82 -3.82
C ILE A 509 6.13 -22.08 -4.92
N LYS A 510 6.47 -23.35 -5.10
CA LYS A 510 7.60 -23.78 -5.95
C LYS A 510 7.20 -24.91 -6.90
N ASP A 511 6.08 -24.74 -7.58
CA ASP A 511 5.50 -25.75 -8.46
C ASP A 511 5.99 -25.65 -9.92
N GLY A 512 6.79 -24.64 -10.25
CA GLY A 512 7.34 -24.44 -11.59
C GLY A 512 6.35 -23.87 -12.61
N LEU A 513 5.12 -23.55 -12.20
CA LEU A 513 4.14 -22.87 -13.04
C LEU A 513 4.61 -21.45 -13.38
N SER A 514 4.08 -20.91 -14.48
CA SER A 514 4.55 -19.66 -15.04
C SER A 514 3.44 -18.62 -15.07
N ASN A 515 3.80 -17.36 -14.84
CA ASN A 515 2.91 -16.23 -15.08
C ASN A 515 2.97 -15.68 -16.52
N ALA A 516 3.66 -16.38 -17.43
CA ALA A 516 3.66 -16.03 -18.85
C ALA A 516 2.25 -16.10 -19.44
N THR A 517 1.99 -15.25 -20.42
CA THR A 517 0.73 -15.24 -21.16
C THR A 517 0.99 -15.45 -22.64
N PHE A 518 -0.09 -15.59 -23.44
CA PHE A 518 0.07 -15.60 -24.89
C PHE A 518 0.69 -14.30 -25.43
N SER A 519 0.52 -13.18 -24.72
CA SER A 519 0.98 -11.86 -25.14
C SER A 519 2.33 -11.46 -24.57
N ALA A 520 2.98 -12.28 -23.73
CA ALA A 520 4.24 -11.93 -23.08
C ALA A 520 5.03 -13.14 -22.55
N PRO A 521 6.37 -13.13 -22.60
CA PRO A 521 7.17 -14.05 -21.79
C PRO A 521 6.93 -13.81 -20.30
N GLY A 522 7.29 -14.75 -19.45
CA GLY A 522 7.08 -14.62 -18.00
C GLY A 522 8.12 -15.40 -17.19
N TYR A 523 7.87 -15.43 -15.89
CA TYR A 523 8.72 -16.04 -14.88
C TYR A 523 8.12 -17.36 -14.44
N ARG A 524 8.87 -18.14 -13.66
CA ARG A 524 8.40 -19.40 -13.08
C ARG A 524 8.55 -19.37 -11.58
N ALA A 525 7.55 -19.92 -10.89
CA ALA A 525 7.59 -20.12 -9.45
C ALA A 525 8.64 -21.17 -9.08
N GLY A 526 9.37 -20.94 -7.99
CA GLY A 526 10.53 -21.74 -7.62
C GLY A 526 10.92 -21.54 -6.16
N PRO A 527 11.91 -22.29 -5.63
CA PRO A 527 12.25 -22.21 -4.22
C PRO A 527 12.66 -20.80 -3.77
N GLY A 528 12.01 -20.29 -2.73
CA GLY A 528 12.35 -19.01 -2.12
C GLY A 528 11.55 -17.86 -2.73
N TRP A 529 12.20 -16.73 -3.01
CA TRP A 529 11.53 -15.63 -3.70
C TRP A 529 11.45 -15.90 -5.20
N ASP A 530 10.28 -15.69 -5.80
CA ASP A 530 10.10 -15.71 -7.26
C ASP A 530 9.18 -14.59 -7.77
N ALA A 531 9.27 -14.30 -9.06
CA ALA A 531 8.51 -13.23 -9.71
C ALA A 531 7.08 -13.65 -10.13
N CYS A 532 6.50 -14.64 -9.47
CA CYS A 532 5.09 -15.04 -9.57
C CYS A 532 4.38 -14.90 -8.22
N THR A 533 5.00 -15.41 -7.15
CA THR A 533 4.44 -15.54 -5.81
C THR A 533 5.25 -14.86 -4.71
N GLY A 534 6.35 -14.20 -5.06
CA GLY A 534 7.19 -13.47 -4.11
C GLY A 534 7.78 -14.44 -3.08
N LEU A 535 7.69 -14.09 -1.79
CA LEU A 535 8.09 -14.98 -0.70
C LEU A 535 7.12 -16.16 -0.47
N GLY A 536 5.97 -16.19 -1.15
CA GLY A 536 4.89 -17.14 -0.93
C GLY A 536 3.72 -16.55 -0.12
N SER A 537 2.82 -17.41 0.35
CA SER A 537 1.75 -17.00 1.26
C SER A 537 2.25 -16.95 2.71
N VAL A 538 1.66 -16.07 3.53
CA VAL A 538 2.12 -15.81 4.89
C VAL A 538 1.21 -16.50 5.90
N ASP A 539 1.80 -17.22 6.86
CA ASP A 539 1.11 -17.69 8.05
C ASP A 539 1.07 -16.57 9.09
N GLY A 540 -0.13 -16.01 9.32
CA GLY A 540 -0.32 -14.81 10.13
C GLY A 540 0.06 -15.00 11.61
N THR A 541 -0.21 -16.18 12.17
CA THR A 541 0.09 -16.52 13.56
C THR A 541 1.59 -16.69 13.74
N SER A 542 2.26 -17.35 12.81
CA SER A 542 3.71 -17.52 12.82
C SER A 542 4.43 -16.19 12.62
N LEU A 543 3.91 -15.32 11.74
CA LEU A 543 4.39 -13.95 11.61
C LEU A 543 4.25 -13.20 12.92
N LEU A 544 3.04 -13.20 13.52
CA LEU A 544 2.77 -12.55 14.81
C LEU A 544 3.72 -13.04 15.90
N GLN A 545 3.86 -14.35 16.08
CA GLN A 545 4.71 -14.94 17.11
C GLN A 545 6.19 -14.58 16.92
N THR A 546 6.66 -14.62 15.67
CA THR A 546 8.04 -14.24 15.34
C THR A 546 8.30 -12.77 15.66
N LEU A 547 7.36 -11.90 15.31
CA LEU A 547 7.44 -10.47 15.59
C LEU A 547 7.31 -10.17 17.10
N ALA A 548 6.37 -10.81 17.79
CA ALA A 548 6.17 -10.64 19.24
C ALA A 548 7.40 -11.03 20.04
N ALA A 549 8.11 -12.11 19.66
CA ALA A 549 9.36 -12.49 20.32
C ALA A 549 10.43 -11.38 20.24
N THR A 550 10.50 -10.65 19.12
CA THR A 550 11.41 -9.50 19.00
C THR A 550 10.99 -8.33 19.89
N LEU A 551 9.68 -8.10 20.03
CA LEU A 551 9.12 -7.06 20.90
C LEU A 551 9.40 -7.36 22.38
N GLU A 552 9.15 -8.59 22.83
CA GLU A 552 9.39 -9.00 24.21
C GLU A 552 10.88 -8.91 24.58
N SER A 553 11.78 -9.39 23.70
CA SER A 553 13.23 -9.25 23.89
C SER A 553 13.65 -7.79 24.11
N THR A 554 13.01 -6.87 23.40
CA THR A 554 13.26 -5.43 23.49
C THR A 554 12.80 -4.86 24.82
N ILE A 555 11.58 -5.18 25.25
CA ILE A 555 11.04 -4.78 26.55
C ILE A 555 11.97 -5.26 27.66
N CYS A 556 12.40 -6.53 27.61
CA CYS A 556 13.33 -7.10 28.60
C CYS A 556 14.65 -6.33 28.69
N LYS A 557 15.25 -5.95 27.55
CA LYS A 557 16.48 -5.15 27.51
C LYS A 557 16.26 -3.74 28.07
N GLN A 558 15.16 -3.10 27.70
CA GLN A 558 14.82 -1.75 28.16
C GLN A 558 14.53 -1.70 29.66
N THR A 559 13.76 -2.65 30.19
CA THR A 559 13.50 -2.76 31.63
C THR A 559 14.80 -2.90 32.42
N ALA A 560 15.71 -3.77 31.98
CA ALA A 560 17.03 -3.92 32.61
C ALA A 560 17.85 -2.62 32.55
N GLN A 561 17.81 -1.89 31.43
CA GLN A 561 18.54 -0.64 31.29
C GLN A 561 17.94 0.50 32.14
N SER A 562 16.63 0.61 32.25
CA SER A 562 15.96 1.61 33.11
C SER A 562 16.36 1.44 34.58
N ILE A 563 16.46 0.19 35.06
CA ILE A 563 16.95 -0.10 36.41
C ILE A 563 18.40 0.37 36.58
N ARG A 564 19.30 0.07 35.62
CA ARG A 564 20.68 0.56 35.66
C ARG A 564 20.77 2.08 35.67
N ASN A 565 19.94 2.75 34.89
CA ASN A 565 19.90 4.22 34.86
C ASN A 565 19.41 4.78 36.21
N ALA A 566 18.40 4.16 36.83
CA ALA A 566 17.93 4.54 38.16
C ALA A 566 19.02 4.35 39.23
N ILE A 567 19.81 3.27 39.14
CA ILE A 567 20.98 3.02 39.99
C ILE A 567 22.05 4.10 39.80
N ASN A 568 22.41 4.40 38.54
CA ASN A 568 23.60 5.20 38.22
C ASN A 568 23.40 6.72 38.30
N ASN A 569 22.19 7.24 38.04
CA ASN A 569 21.98 8.69 37.85
C ASN A 569 21.17 9.37 38.96
N HIS A 570 20.91 8.72 40.10
CA HIS A 570 19.93 9.19 41.10
C HIS A 570 18.58 9.58 40.47
N GLY A 571 18.15 8.85 39.44
CA GLY A 571 16.88 9.09 38.75
C GLY A 571 15.67 8.93 39.70
N PRO A 572 14.46 9.35 39.28
CA PRO A 572 13.27 9.18 40.10
C PRO A 572 13.12 7.71 40.53
N ARG A 573 13.03 7.49 41.84
CA ARG A 573 12.86 6.14 42.41
C ARG A 573 11.50 5.59 41.99
N LEU A 574 11.48 4.32 41.59
CA LEU A 574 10.25 3.61 41.31
C LEU A 574 9.41 3.52 42.59
N THR A 575 8.11 3.79 42.47
CA THR A 575 7.13 3.49 43.52
C THR A 575 7.05 1.97 43.76
N LEU A 576 6.47 1.56 44.89
CA LEU A 576 6.29 0.13 45.20
C LEU A 576 5.50 -0.61 44.10
N THR A 577 4.49 0.04 43.53
CA THR A 577 3.67 -0.50 42.43
C THR A 577 4.50 -0.69 41.17
N GLU A 578 5.25 0.34 40.75
CA GLU A 578 6.13 0.25 39.58
C GLU A 578 7.22 -0.80 39.78
N TRP A 579 7.78 -0.90 40.99
CA TRP A 579 8.79 -1.90 41.31
C TRP A 579 8.25 -3.33 41.25
N THR A 580 7.02 -3.55 41.72
CA THR A 580 6.35 -4.85 41.64
C THR A 580 6.11 -5.24 40.18
N GLN A 581 5.69 -4.29 39.34
CA GLN A 581 5.50 -4.51 37.91
C GLN A 581 6.83 -4.82 37.20
N VAL A 582 7.89 -4.08 37.53
CA VAL A 582 9.25 -4.30 37.01
C VAL A 582 9.78 -5.69 37.40
N LYS A 583 9.61 -6.13 38.65
CA LYS A 583 10.01 -7.48 39.09
C LYS A 583 9.26 -8.57 38.32
N SER A 584 7.94 -8.45 38.21
CA SER A 584 7.11 -9.39 37.43
C SER A 584 7.59 -9.48 35.97
N GLN A 585 7.89 -8.34 35.35
CA GLN A 585 8.40 -8.27 33.98
C GLN A 585 9.77 -8.97 33.86
N LEU A 586 10.71 -8.73 34.78
CA LEU A 586 12.02 -9.38 34.74
C LEU A 586 11.93 -10.90 34.93
N GLU A 587 11.05 -11.39 35.80
CA GLU A 587 10.82 -12.83 35.97
C GLU A 587 10.24 -13.46 34.70
N GLN A 588 9.33 -12.77 34.02
CA GLN A 588 8.83 -13.19 32.71
C GLN A 588 9.96 -13.26 31.68
N CYS A 589 10.85 -12.27 31.65
CA CYS A 589 12.02 -12.27 30.78
C CYS A 589 12.97 -13.46 31.02
N VAL A 590 13.09 -13.94 32.26
CA VAL A 590 13.87 -15.15 32.56
C VAL A 590 13.15 -16.40 32.08
N ARG A 591 11.84 -16.53 32.33
CA ARG A 591 11.04 -17.67 31.86
C ARG A 591 11.07 -17.82 30.34
N GLN A 592 11.08 -16.69 29.61
CA GLN A 592 11.15 -16.65 28.15
C GLN A 592 12.59 -16.75 27.60
N GLY A 593 13.60 -16.82 28.48
CA GLY A 593 15.00 -16.97 28.09
C GLY A 593 15.69 -15.71 27.56
N TYR A 594 15.05 -14.54 27.64
CA TYR A 594 15.62 -13.27 27.20
C TYR A 594 16.67 -12.72 28.16
N LEU A 595 16.57 -13.06 29.45
CA LEU A 595 17.54 -12.72 30.50
C LEU A 595 17.88 -13.97 31.31
N THR A 596 19.09 -14.02 31.89
CA THR A 596 19.43 -15.09 32.84
C THR A 596 18.94 -14.74 34.24
N GLN A 597 18.61 -15.75 35.04
CA GLN A 597 18.25 -15.55 36.45
C GLN A 597 19.35 -14.79 37.22
N GLY A 598 20.62 -15.05 36.91
CA GLY A 598 21.76 -14.36 37.54
C GLY A 598 21.79 -12.86 37.22
N MET A 599 21.51 -12.48 35.97
CA MET A 599 21.43 -11.06 35.59
C MET A 599 20.29 -10.34 36.32
N VAL A 600 19.11 -10.96 36.40
CA VAL A 600 17.95 -10.38 37.09
C VAL A 600 18.21 -10.24 38.59
N ASN A 601 18.75 -11.27 39.23
CA ASN A 601 19.08 -11.22 40.66
C ASN A 601 20.12 -10.13 40.95
N GLY A 602 21.14 -9.99 40.10
CA GLY A 602 22.14 -8.92 40.22
C GLY A 602 21.53 -7.52 40.10
N LEU A 603 20.71 -7.28 39.07
CA LEU A 603 20.01 -6.01 38.86
C LEU A 603 19.10 -5.62 40.03
N ILE A 604 18.34 -6.58 40.56
CA ILE A 604 17.44 -6.37 41.71
C ILE A 604 18.26 -6.01 42.95
N ALA A 605 19.32 -6.76 43.25
CA ALA A 605 20.17 -6.52 44.41
C ALA A 605 20.88 -5.17 44.32
N GLU A 606 21.40 -4.79 43.15
CA GLU A 606 22.02 -3.48 42.92
C GLU A 606 21.02 -2.33 43.13
N TYR A 607 19.80 -2.47 42.61
CA TYR A 607 18.75 -1.46 42.80
C TYR A 607 18.34 -1.34 44.26
N GLU A 608 18.06 -2.46 44.95
CA GLU A 608 17.68 -2.45 46.37
C GLU A 608 18.80 -1.87 47.25
N ASN A 609 20.06 -2.21 46.97
CA ASN A 609 21.21 -1.61 47.65
C ASN A 609 21.32 -0.10 47.41
N SER A 610 21.00 0.38 46.20
CA SER A 610 21.01 1.82 45.88
C SER A 610 19.97 2.62 46.69
N LEU A 611 18.87 1.98 47.13
CA LEU A 611 17.86 2.60 47.99
C LEU A 611 18.39 2.87 49.40
N HIS A 612 19.34 2.05 49.87
CA HIS A 612 19.93 2.15 51.21
C HIS A 612 21.08 3.17 51.30
N THR A 613 21.82 3.40 50.21
CA THR A 613 23.01 4.28 50.20
C THR A 613 22.70 5.78 50.04
N SER A 614 21.48 6.15 49.68
CA SER A 614 21.11 7.55 49.36
C SER A 614 20.35 8.32 50.47
N GLY A 615 20.34 7.84 51.72
CA GLY A 615 20.02 8.66 52.89
C GLY A 615 18.56 9.12 53.07
N ALA A 616 17.59 8.58 52.34
CA ALA A 616 16.17 8.81 52.62
C ALA A 616 15.62 7.81 53.65
N PRO A 617 14.76 8.22 54.60
CA PRO A 617 14.26 7.33 55.65
C PRO A 617 13.40 6.20 55.07
N PRO A 618 13.41 5.01 55.67
CA PRO A 618 12.59 3.89 55.23
C PRO A 618 11.13 4.13 55.65
N GLY A 619 10.29 4.51 54.69
CA GLY A 619 8.83 4.56 54.86
C GLY A 619 8.20 5.77 54.19
N LEU A 620 7.77 5.59 52.93
CA LEU A 620 6.54 6.09 52.33
C LEU A 620 6.28 5.38 51.00
#